data_AF-A0A0A6CZT3-F1
#
_entry.id   AF-A0A0A6CZT3-F1
#
_cell.length_a   1.000
_cell.length_b   1.000
_cell.length_c   1.000
_cell.angle_alpha   90.00
_cell.angle_beta   90.00
_cell.angle_gamma   90.00
#
_symmetry.space_group_name_H-M   'P 1'
#
loop_
_entity.id
_entity.type
_entity.pdbx_description
1 polymer ?
#
loop_
_entity_poly.entity_id
_entity_poly.type
_entity_poly.pdbx_seq_one_letter_code
_entity_poly.pdbx_strand_id
1 'polypeptide(L)'
;MAEEGQVRTSPERRADRFVERWQNMARQRAELARSGDRAGAERTGKKMESLAGTLHRDPQLESVLRRRAPELGLEMRRDRAIEQELTRSLAIGRDRGMSR
;
A
#
# COMPACT_ATOMS: atom_id res chain seq x y z
N MET A 1 -19.58 -16.15 27.41
CA MET A 1 -18.13 -16.42 27.31
C MET A 1 -17.75 -16.37 25.83
N ALA A 2 -16.70 -15.62 25.49
CA ALA A 2 -15.99 -15.56 24.19
C ALA A 2 -16.42 -14.57 23.09
N GLU A 3 -17.07 -13.43 23.39
CA GLU A 3 -17.42 -12.41 22.36
C GLU A 3 -16.64 -11.09 22.47
N GLU A 4 -15.75 -10.96 23.45
CA GLU A 4 -15.03 -9.69 23.71
C GLU A 4 -13.70 -9.53 22.94
N GLY A 5 -13.42 -10.42 21.98
CA GLY A 5 -12.21 -10.40 21.15
C GLY A 5 -12.43 -10.05 19.66
N GLN A 6 -13.66 -10.07 19.18
CA GLN A 6 -13.96 -10.03 17.73
C GLN A 6 -14.28 -8.61 17.21
N VAL A 7 -14.41 -7.62 18.10
CA VAL A 7 -14.80 -6.23 17.81
C VAL A 7 -13.67 -5.24 18.15
N ARG A 8 -12.43 -5.52 17.72
CA ARG A 8 -11.32 -4.54 17.81
C ARG A 8 -10.73 -4.26 16.43
N THR A 9 -11.50 -3.46 15.68
CA THR A 9 -11.23 -2.91 14.35
C THR A 9 -11.58 -3.86 13.21
N SER A 10 -12.74 -3.64 12.58
CA SER A 10 -13.15 -4.35 11.36
C SER A 10 -12.02 -4.35 10.32
N PRO A 11 -11.69 -5.49 9.71
CA PRO A 11 -10.62 -5.58 8.71
C PRO A 11 -10.86 -4.62 7.53
N GLU A 12 -12.12 -4.30 7.23
CA GLU A 12 -12.50 -3.29 6.25
C GLU A 12 -12.05 -1.87 6.61
N ARG A 13 -12.19 -1.46 7.88
CA ARG A 13 -11.71 -0.15 8.33
C ARG A 13 -10.18 -0.09 8.37
N ARG A 14 -9.51 -1.21 8.63
CA ARG A 14 -8.04 -1.29 8.50
C ARG A 14 -7.62 -1.16 7.04
N ALA A 15 -8.32 -1.82 6.12
CA ALA A 15 -8.08 -1.74 4.67
C ALA A 15 -8.29 -0.31 4.16
N ASP A 16 -9.36 0.35 4.58
CA ASP A 16 -9.65 1.75 4.24
C ASP A 16 -8.52 2.69 4.68
N ARG A 17 -8.12 2.63 5.96
CA ARG A 17 -6.97 3.42 6.45
C ARG A 17 -5.66 3.04 5.75
N PHE A 18 -5.47 1.78 5.39
CA PHE A 18 -4.30 1.35 4.64
C PHE A 18 -4.26 2.02 3.26
N VAL A 19 -5.38 1.98 2.54
CA VAL A 19 -5.54 2.62 1.23
C VAL A 19 -5.30 4.13 1.33
N GLU A 20 -5.92 4.79 2.30
CA GLU A 20 -5.72 6.23 2.54
C GLU A 20 -4.24 6.56 2.81
N ARG A 21 -3.59 5.83 3.73
CA ARG A 21 -2.19 6.07 4.07
C ARG A 21 -1.26 5.77 2.88
N TRP A 22 -1.55 4.73 2.11
CA TRP A 22 -0.81 4.37 0.90
C TRP A 22 -0.91 5.47 -0.16
N GLN A 23 -2.12 5.94 -0.47
CA GLN A 23 -2.32 7.01 -1.44
C GLN A 23 -1.67 8.33 -1.00
N ASN A 24 -1.75 8.67 0.29
CA ASN A 24 -1.08 9.86 0.84
C ASN A 24 0.45 9.79 0.65
N MET A 25 1.06 8.66 0.99
CA MET A 25 2.51 8.46 0.79
C MET A 25 2.89 8.44 -0.69
N ALA A 26 2.07 7.86 -1.57
CA ALA A 26 2.31 7.89 -3.01
C ALA A 26 2.32 9.32 -3.56
N ARG A 27 1.38 10.16 -3.13
CA ARG A 27 1.33 11.60 -3.48
C ARG A 27 2.56 12.32 -2.95
N GLN A 28 2.87 12.16 -1.66
CA GLN A 28 4.05 12.78 -1.04
C GLN A 28 5.35 12.38 -1.78
N ARG A 29 5.51 11.10 -2.14
CA ARG A 29 6.65 10.63 -2.92
C ARG A 29 6.71 11.29 -4.30
N ALA A 30 5.58 11.43 -4.99
CA ALA A 30 5.51 12.10 -6.28
C ALA A 30 5.84 13.60 -6.18
N GLU A 31 5.38 14.28 -5.13
CA GLU A 31 5.71 15.68 -4.85
C GLU A 31 7.21 15.85 -4.56
N LEU A 32 7.78 15.00 -3.71
CA LEU A 32 9.22 15.00 -3.41
C LEU A 32 10.05 14.74 -4.67
N ALA A 33 9.66 13.75 -5.49
CA ALA A 33 10.30 13.47 -6.76
C ALA A 33 10.23 14.66 -7.75
N ARG A 34 9.08 15.34 -7.84
CA ARG A 34 8.91 16.55 -8.66
C ARG A 34 9.72 17.74 -8.15
N SER A 35 9.85 17.88 -6.84
CA SER A 35 10.69 18.91 -6.20
C SER A 35 12.19 18.64 -6.37
N GLY A 36 12.58 17.47 -6.89
CA GLY A 36 13.98 17.05 -7.00
C GLY A 36 14.54 16.39 -5.74
N ASP A 37 13.73 16.25 -4.69
CA ASP A 37 14.11 15.60 -3.44
C ASP A 37 14.03 14.07 -3.57
N ARG A 38 15.03 13.49 -4.25
CA ARG A 38 15.13 12.04 -4.44
C ARG A 38 15.30 11.29 -3.12
N ALA A 39 15.99 11.90 -2.14
CA ALA A 39 16.23 11.29 -0.84
C ALA A 39 14.93 11.11 -0.04
N GLY A 40 14.06 12.13 0.01
CA GLY A 40 12.75 12.01 0.64
C GLY A 40 11.83 11.08 -0.15
N ALA A 41 11.83 11.14 -1.48
CA ALA A 41 11.07 10.20 -2.30
C ALA A 41 11.45 8.73 -2.02
N GLU A 42 12.74 8.45 -1.82
CA GLU A 42 13.23 7.13 -1.41
C GLU A 42 12.81 6.77 0.02
N ARG A 43 12.93 7.69 0.99
CA ARG A 43 12.47 7.46 2.38
C ARG A 43 10.98 7.14 2.43
N THR A 44 10.16 7.86 1.67
CA THR A 44 8.72 7.59 1.57
C THR A 44 8.47 6.24 0.92
N GLY A 45 9.21 5.87 -0.13
CA GLY A 45 9.20 4.53 -0.70
C GLY A 45 9.48 3.42 0.32
N LYS A 46 10.52 3.57 1.16
CA LYS A 46 10.84 2.61 2.22
C LYS A 46 9.74 2.49 3.28
N LYS A 47 9.09 3.60 3.64
CA LYS A 47 7.93 3.59 4.55
C LYS A 47 6.75 2.83 3.96
N MET A 48 6.51 2.99 2.66
CA MET A 48 5.46 2.25 1.95
C MET A 48 5.79 0.76 1.88
N GLU A 49 7.03 0.38 1.61
CA GLU A 49 7.48 -1.03 1.64
C GLU A 49 7.27 -1.67 3.03
N SER A 50 7.65 -0.95 4.10
CA SER A 50 7.39 -1.41 5.48
C SER A 50 5.89 -1.53 5.76
N LEU A 51 5.06 -0.64 5.21
CA LEU A 51 3.61 -0.74 5.32
C LEU A 51 3.08 -1.97 4.57
N ALA A 52 3.55 -2.25 3.35
CA ALA A 52 3.19 -3.46 2.61
C ALA A 52 3.58 -4.74 3.36
N GLY A 53 4.78 -4.78 3.97
CA GLY A 53 5.22 -5.93 4.79
C GLY A 53 4.37 -6.18 6.05
N THR A 54 3.59 -5.20 6.51
CA THR A 54 2.63 -5.43 7.60
C THR A 54 1.43 -6.27 7.18
N LEU A 55 1.14 -6.36 5.87
CA LEU A 55 0.06 -7.20 5.32
C LEU A 55 0.32 -8.68 5.50
N HIS A 56 1.57 -9.11 5.36
CA HIS A 56 1.98 -10.48 5.61
C HIS A 56 1.63 -10.96 7.03
N ARG A 57 1.61 -10.02 7.99
CA ARG A 57 1.27 -10.29 9.39
C ARG A 57 -0.23 -10.28 9.68
N ASP A 58 -1.05 -9.81 8.75
CA ASP A 58 -2.51 -9.69 8.91
C ASP A 58 -3.24 -10.28 7.67
N PRO A 59 -3.46 -11.61 7.64
CA PRO A 59 -4.08 -12.29 6.49
C PRO A 59 -5.54 -11.88 6.26
N GLN A 60 -6.22 -11.38 7.29
CA GLN A 60 -7.58 -10.85 7.19
C GLN A 60 -7.59 -9.53 6.41
N LEU A 61 -6.69 -8.60 6.74
CA LEU A 61 -6.48 -7.35 6.01
C LEU A 61 -6.01 -7.62 4.58
N GLU A 62 -5.09 -8.57 4.39
CA GLU A 62 -4.60 -8.96 3.06
C GLU A 62 -5.77 -9.38 2.15
N SER A 63 -6.66 -10.23 2.65
CA SER A 63 -7.82 -10.72 1.90
C SER A 63 -8.77 -9.59 1.48
N VAL A 64 -9.00 -8.60 2.36
CA VAL A 64 -9.85 -7.45 2.05
C VAL A 64 -9.17 -6.53 1.04
N LEU A 65 -7.90 -6.19 1.26
CA LEU A 65 -7.14 -5.35 0.33
C LEU A 65 -7.00 -6.01 -1.03
N ARG A 66 -6.88 -7.34 -1.09
CA ARG A 66 -6.85 -8.08 -2.37
C ARG A 66 -8.13 -7.89 -3.18
N ARG A 67 -9.29 -7.76 -2.53
CA ARG A 67 -10.55 -7.41 -3.21
C ARG A 67 -10.56 -5.94 -3.66
N ARG A 68 -9.86 -5.07 -2.92
CA ARG A 68 -9.76 -3.62 -3.16
C ARG A 68 -8.52 -3.19 -3.98
N ALA A 69 -7.68 -4.12 -4.40
CA ALA A 69 -6.50 -3.84 -5.22
C ALA A 69 -6.78 -3.02 -6.49
N PRO A 70 -7.87 -3.22 -7.24
CA PRO A 70 -8.21 -2.32 -8.35
C PRO A 70 -8.40 -0.86 -7.91
N GLU A 71 -8.87 -0.60 -6.69
CA GLU A 71 -9.00 0.76 -6.13
C GLU A 71 -7.63 1.40 -5.81
N LEU A 72 -6.61 0.57 -5.61
CA LEU A 72 -5.22 0.99 -5.46
C LEU A 72 -4.49 1.13 -6.81
N GLY A 73 -5.19 0.90 -7.93
CA GLY A 73 -4.59 0.84 -9.26
C GLY A 73 -3.66 -0.37 -9.45
N LEU A 74 -3.88 -1.42 -8.67
CA LEU A 74 -3.13 -2.67 -8.74
C LEU A 74 -3.93 -3.72 -9.48
N GLU A 75 -3.23 -4.50 -10.31
CA GLU A 75 -3.83 -5.61 -11.03
C GLU A 75 -3.44 -6.92 -10.32
N MET A 76 -4.34 -7.44 -9.49
CA MET A 76 -4.07 -8.69 -8.77
C MET A 76 -4.01 -9.86 -9.75
N ARG A 77 -2.83 -10.48 -9.83
CA ARG A 77 -2.71 -11.82 -10.40
C ARG A 77 -3.14 -12.84 -9.34
N ARG A 78 -3.97 -13.82 -9.75
CA ARG A 78 -4.54 -14.87 -8.88
C ARG A 78 -3.52 -15.62 -8.02
N ASP A 79 -2.25 -15.61 -8.40
CA ASP A 79 -1.16 -16.34 -7.77
C ASP A 79 -0.17 -15.47 -6.98
N ARG A 80 -0.44 -14.17 -6.79
CA ARG A 80 0.48 -13.26 -6.10
C ARG A 80 -0.11 -12.63 -4.86
N ALA A 81 0.73 -12.48 -3.84
CA ALA A 81 0.44 -11.69 -2.66
C ALA A 81 0.31 -10.20 -3.02
N ILE A 82 -0.66 -9.52 -2.41
CA ILE A 82 -0.90 -8.09 -2.64
C ILE A 82 0.28 -7.23 -2.17
N GLU A 83 1.01 -7.64 -1.13
CA GLU A 83 2.23 -6.95 -0.67
C GLU A 83 3.27 -6.84 -1.79
N GLN A 84 3.41 -7.89 -2.60
CA GLN A 84 4.39 -7.95 -3.68
C GLN A 84 3.96 -7.05 -4.85
N GLU A 85 2.66 -6.98 -5.15
CA GLU A 85 2.15 -6.05 -6.16
C GLU A 85 2.24 -4.59 -5.69
N LEU A 86 1.96 -4.32 -4.43
CA LEU A 86 2.15 -3.01 -3.81
C LEU A 86 3.60 -2.54 -3.95
N THR A 87 4.57 -3.35 -3.51
CA THR A 87 6.00 -3.04 -3.62
C THR A 87 6.43 -2.90 -5.08
N ARG A 88 5.92 -3.74 -5.98
CA ARG A 88 6.20 -3.64 -7.42
C ARG A 88 5.64 -2.36 -8.04
N SER A 89 4.45 -1.91 -7.63
CA SER A 89 3.88 -0.63 -8.09
C SER A 89 4.74 0.57 -7.67
N LEU A 90 5.41 0.49 -6.51
CA LEU A 90 6.36 1.52 -6.09
C LEU A 90 7.60 1.55 -6.98
N ALA A 91 8.10 0.37 -7.34
CA ALA A 91 9.22 0.21 -8.25
C ALA A 91 8.88 0.70 -9.67
N ILE A 92 7.68 0.42 -10.17
CA ILE A 92 7.22 0.91 -11.48
C ILE A 92 6.96 2.43 -11.43
N GLY A 93 6.43 2.95 -10.33
CA GLY A 93 6.31 4.39 -10.08
C GLY A 93 7.65 5.12 -9.94
N ARG A 94 8.77 4.40 -9.73
CA ARG A 94 10.14 4.94 -9.79
C ARG A 94 10.51 5.37 -11.22
N ASP A 95 9.86 4.77 -12.21
CA ASP A 95 10.15 4.97 -13.64
C ASP A 95 9.14 5.90 -14.33
N ARG A 96 7.91 6.04 -13.80
CA ARG A 96 6.91 7.03 -14.26
C ARG A 96 7.21 8.47 -13.82
N GLY A 97 8.48 8.85 -13.87
CA GLY A 97 8.95 10.22 -13.84
C GLY A 97 9.08 10.88 -15.21
N MET A 98 8.81 10.18 -16.33
CA MET A 98 8.92 10.77 -17.67
C MET A 98 7.79 10.32 -18.60
N SER A 99 6.77 11.16 -18.75
CA SER A 99 5.96 11.34 -19.98
C SER A 99 4.92 12.42 -19.72
N ARG A 100 5.39 13.66 -19.65
CA ARG A 100 4.65 14.86 -20.08
C ARG A 100 5.65 15.81 -20.69
#